data_AF-A0AAJ6QLK2-F1
#
_entry.id   AF-A0AAJ6QLK2-F1
#
_cell.length_a   1.000
_cell.length_b   1.000
_cell.length_c   1.000
_cell.angle_alpha   90.00
_cell.angle_beta   90.00
_cell.angle_gamma   90.00
#
_symmetry.space_group_name_H-M   'P 1'
#
loop_
_entity.id
_entity.type
_entity.pdbx_description
1 polymer ?
#
loop_
_entity_poly.entity_id
_entity_poly.type
_entity_poly.pdbx_seq_one_letter_code
_entity_poly.pdbx_strand_id
1 'polypeptide(L)'
;MQFKILALSTLVATAAATLDIAFSGYYYADCVSPSIEAANVISGACGPNNGLPLKSFSARIYSGSCDTGTSPVLKLYTATGCTEESLYGEYNVTSDTQCFAVDGTFLSNEVVCE
;
A
#
# COMPACT_ATOMS: atom_id res chain seq x y z
N MET A 1 3.15 -18.61 -54.94
CA MET A 1 2.23 -18.28 -53.82
C MET A 1 3.09 -17.72 -52.69
N GLN A 2 2.95 -16.43 -52.35
CA GLN A 2 3.73 -15.79 -51.28
C GLN A 2 3.01 -15.99 -49.94
N PHE A 3 3.67 -16.65 -48.98
CA PHE A 3 3.23 -16.71 -47.60
C PHE A 3 3.73 -15.44 -46.88
N LYS A 4 2.81 -14.54 -46.55
CA LYS A 4 3.05 -13.40 -45.66
C LYS A 4 3.11 -13.93 -44.22
N ILE A 5 4.29 -13.88 -43.62
CA ILE A 5 4.51 -14.20 -42.21
C ILE A 5 4.03 -12.98 -41.40
N LEU A 6 2.92 -13.13 -40.69
CA LEU A 6 2.45 -12.16 -39.70
C LEU A 6 3.34 -12.28 -38.47
N ALA A 7 4.18 -11.27 -38.24
CA ALA A 7 4.93 -11.13 -36.99
C ALA A 7 3.94 -10.84 -35.85
N LEU A 8 3.70 -11.83 -35.00
CA LEU A 8 3.02 -11.64 -33.73
C LEU A 8 3.99 -10.91 -32.78
N SER A 9 3.74 -9.63 -32.53
CA SER A 9 4.37 -8.91 -31.42
C SER A 9 3.92 -9.58 -30.12
N THR A 10 4.80 -10.35 -29.49
CA THR A 10 4.60 -10.85 -28.14
C THR A 10 4.63 -9.66 -27.19
N LEU A 11 3.46 -9.16 -26.78
CA LEU A 11 3.35 -8.33 -25.58
C LEU A 11 3.80 -9.21 -24.40
N VAL A 12 5.00 -8.97 -23.90
CA VAL A 12 5.43 -9.49 -22.62
C VAL A 12 4.64 -8.70 -21.59
N ALA A 13 3.52 -9.26 -21.13
CA ALA A 13 2.84 -8.76 -19.95
C ALA A 13 3.77 -9.02 -18.76
N THR A 14 4.55 -8.01 -18.37
CA THR A 14 5.22 -8.01 -17.08
C THR A 14 4.11 -7.99 -16.03
N ALA A 15 3.83 -9.13 -15.43
CA ALA A 15 3.03 -9.19 -14.22
C ALA A 15 3.79 -8.39 -13.17
N ALA A 16 3.37 -7.14 -12.92
CA ALA A 16 3.85 -6.38 -11.79
C ALA A 16 3.54 -7.23 -10.55
N ALA A 17 4.56 -7.54 -9.76
CA ALA A 17 4.36 -8.26 -8.51
C ALA A 17 3.38 -7.45 -7.66
N THR A 18 2.18 -7.99 -7.45
CA THR A 18 1.15 -7.32 -6.64
C THR A 18 1.53 -7.51 -5.18
N LEU A 19 2.01 -6.45 -4.55
CA LEU A 19 2.26 -6.39 -3.12
C LEU A 19 0.95 -6.03 -2.40
N ASP A 20 0.65 -6.75 -1.32
CA ASP A 20 -0.54 -6.54 -0.50
C ASP A 20 -0.12 -6.33 0.96
N ILE A 21 -0.49 -5.19 1.52
CA ILE A 21 -0.21 -4.82 2.91
C ILE A 21 -1.49 -4.93 3.73
N ALA A 22 -1.50 -5.82 4.73
CA ALA A 22 -2.54 -5.84 5.73
C ALA A 22 -2.38 -4.64 6.66
N PHE A 23 -3.40 -3.79 6.71
CA PHE A 23 -3.48 -2.57 7.50
C PHE A 23 -4.57 -2.71 8.57
N SER A 24 -4.34 -2.17 9.76
CA SER A 24 -5.37 -2.03 10.78
C SER A 24 -5.19 -0.74 11.58
N GLY A 25 -6.25 0.07 11.69
CA GLY A 25 -6.23 1.34 12.42
C GLY A 25 -6.77 1.22 13.85
N TYR A 26 -6.31 2.09 14.75
CA TYR A 26 -6.70 2.09 16.16
C TYR A 26 -6.94 3.52 16.71
N TYR A 27 -7.90 3.66 17.63
CA TYR A 27 -8.15 4.91 18.38
C TYR A 27 -7.14 5.19 19.50
N TYR A 28 -6.33 4.18 19.87
CA TYR A 28 -5.33 4.28 20.93
C TYR A 28 -3.92 4.23 20.33
N ALA A 29 -2.93 4.70 21.09
CA ALA A 29 -1.53 4.47 20.78
C ALA A 29 -1.19 2.97 20.87
N ASP A 30 -0.01 2.59 20.36
CA ASP A 30 0.59 1.27 20.52
C ASP A 30 -0.23 0.07 19.97
N CYS A 31 -1.13 0.31 19.00
CA CYS A 31 -1.91 -0.71 18.31
C CYS A 31 -2.70 -1.63 19.25
N VAL A 32 -3.20 -1.07 20.35
CA VAL A 32 -3.97 -1.78 21.36
C VAL A 32 -5.34 -2.17 20.78
N SER A 33 -5.66 -3.46 20.85
CA SER A 33 -6.95 -3.98 20.39
C SER A 33 -8.14 -3.43 21.19
N PRO A 34 -9.32 -3.30 20.58
CA PRO A 34 -9.66 -3.70 19.20
C PRO A 34 -9.22 -2.67 18.15
N SER A 35 -8.93 -3.15 16.93
CA SER A 35 -8.82 -2.27 15.77
C SER A 35 -10.19 -1.73 15.39
N ILE A 36 -10.21 -0.53 14.80
CA ILE A 36 -11.43 0.16 14.38
C ILE A 36 -11.69 0.00 12.88
N GLU A 37 -10.63 -0.34 12.15
CA GLU A 37 -10.66 -0.72 10.76
C GLU A 37 -9.59 -1.77 10.47
N ALA A 38 -9.84 -2.58 9.45
CA ALA A 38 -8.86 -3.47 8.88
C ALA A 38 -9.11 -3.55 7.37
N ALA A 39 -8.05 -3.41 6.59
CA ALA A 39 -8.10 -3.42 5.14
C ALA A 39 -6.78 -3.95 4.57
N ASN A 40 -6.82 -4.33 3.30
CA ASN A 40 -5.65 -4.68 2.52
C ASN A 40 -5.36 -3.53 1.55
N VAL A 41 -4.12 -3.03 1.56
CA VAL A 41 -3.66 -1.97 0.67
C VAL A 41 -2.78 -2.60 -0.41
N ILE A 42 -3.26 -2.58 -1.64
CA ILE A 42 -2.62 -3.24 -2.79
C ILE A 42 -1.75 -2.22 -3.53
N SER A 43 -0.54 -2.62 -3.88
CA SER A 43 0.41 -1.77 -4.59
C SER A 43 -0.06 -1.35 -5.98
N GLY A 44 0.32 -0.14 -6.39
CA GLY A 44 0.10 0.36 -7.75
C GLY A 44 -1.20 1.17 -7.93
N ALA A 45 -1.90 1.49 -6.85
CA ALA A 45 -3.02 2.43 -6.86
C ALA A 45 -3.09 3.25 -5.57
N CYS A 46 -3.60 4.47 -5.69
CA CYS A 46 -4.05 5.26 -4.54
C CYS A 46 -5.37 4.69 -4.03
N GLY A 47 -5.33 4.02 -2.90
CA GLY A 47 -6.49 3.41 -2.24
C GLY A 47 -7.29 4.45 -1.43
N PRO A 48 -8.62 4.31 -1.37
CA PRO A 48 -9.40 5.05 -0.38
C PRO A 48 -9.10 4.52 1.02
N ASN A 49 -9.08 5.42 2.00
CA ASN A 49 -9.07 5.06 3.42
C ASN A 49 -10.37 5.55 4.10
N ASN A 50 -10.75 4.96 5.23
CA ASN A 50 -12.07 5.14 5.82
C ASN A 50 -12.31 6.52 6.45
N GLY A 51 -11.29 7.40 6.50
CA GLY A 51 -11.44 8.73 7.10
C GLY A 51 -11.71 8.67 8.61
N LEU A 52 -11.26 7.62 9.27
CA LEU A 52 -11.34 7.51 10.72
C LEU A 52 -10.13 8.21 11.37
N PRO A 53 -10.31 8.86 12.53
CA PRO A 53 -9.19 9.43 13.26
C PRO A 53 -8.38 8.31 13.92
N LEU A 54 -7.11 8.19 13.57
CA LEU A 54 -6.20 7.16 14.07
C LEU A 54 -5.16 7.76 15.04
N LYS A 55 -4.84 7.00 16.08
CA LYS A 55 -3.71 7.26 16.99
C LYS A 55 -2.55 6.27 16.79
N SER A 56 -2.84 5.12 16.19
CA SER A 56 -1.83 4.20 15.70
C SER A 56 -2.41 3.35 14.58
N PHE A 57 -1.54 2.70 13.81
CA PHE A 57 -1.92 1.64 12.90
C PHE A 57 -0.89 0.52 12.94
N SER A 58 -1.34 -0.70 12.65
CA SER A 58 -0.46 -1.82 12.38
C SER A 58 -0.43 -2.13 10.90
N ALA A 59 0.75 -2.52 10.40
CA ALA A 59 0.94 -2.92 9.03
C ALA A 59 1.90 -4.12 8.94
N ARG A 60 1.64 -4.99 7.97
CA ARG A 60 2.57 -6.04 7.53
C ARG A 60 2.33 -6.40 6.08
N ILE A 61 3.34 -6.95 5.42
CA ILE A 61 3.17 -7.63 4.14
C ILE A 61 2.27 -8.84 4.36
N TYR A 62 1.08 -8.80 3.77
CA TYR A 62 0.17 -9.94 3.73
C TYR A 62 0.60 -10.93 2.65
N SER A 63 0.90 -10.41 1.45
CA SER A 63 1.38 -11.22 0.34
C SER A 63 2.15 -10.38 -0.69
N GLY A 64 2.88 -11.07 -1.58
CA GLY A 64 3.70 -10.43 -2.59
C GLY A 64 5.04 -9.93 -2.05
N SER A 65 5.81 -9.30 -2.92
CA SER A 65 7.10 -8.71 -2.61
C SER A 65 7.42 -7.63 -3.63
N CYS A 66 8.27 -6.69 -3.26
CA CYS A 66 8.89 -5.79 -4.21
C CYS A 66 9.97 -6.51 -5.04
N ASP A 67 10.36 -5.89 -6.15
CA ASP A 67 11.48 -6.35 -6.96
C ASP A 67 12.80 -6.28 -6.18
N THR A 68 13.83 -6.98 -6.66
CA THR A 68 15.14 -6.97 -6.02
C THR A 68 15.72 -5.55 -6.01
N GLY A 69 16.00 -5.02 -4.83
CA GLY A 69 16.61 -3.70 -4.65
C GLY A 69 15.64 -2.59 -4.24
N THR A 70 14.32 -2.86 -4.21
CA THR A 70 13.31 -1.94 -3.66
C THR A 70 12.66 -2.54 -2.42
N SER A 71 12.06 -1.69 -1.60
CA SER A 71 11.39 -2.05 -0.34
C SER A 71 9.92 -1.62 -0.33
N PRO A 72 9.04 -2.38 0.31
CA PRO A 72 7.65 -1.99 0.53
C PRO A 72 7.54 -0.73 1.40
N VAL A 73 6.89 0.30 0.87
CA VAL A 73 6.58 1.52 1.61
C VAL A 73 5.07 1.78 1.57
N LEU A 74 4.47 1.89 2.75
CA LEU A 74 3.10 2.35 2.94
C LEU A 74 3.10 3.86 3.16
N LYS A 75 2.33 4.60 2.38
CA LYS A 75 2.14 6.04 2.48
C LYS A 75 0.73 6.34 2.94
N LEU A 76 0.58 7.29 3.86
CA LEU A 76 -0.73 7.75 4.36
C LEU A 76 -0.96 9.21 3.99
N TYR A 77 -2.19 9.53 3.61
CA TYR A 77 -2.56 10.86 3.12
C TYR A 77 -3.78 11.41 3.86
N THR A 78 -3.73 12.70 4.20
CA THR A 78 -4.82 13.41 4.87
C THR A 78 -5.93 13.87 3.91
N ALA A 79 -5.67 13.83 2.61
CA ALA A 79 -6.64 14.10 1.54
C ALA A 79 -6.75 12.91 0.59
N THR A 80 -7.77 12.92 -0.26
CA THR A 80 -7.91 11.91 -1.31
C THR A 80 -6.93 12.18 -2.46
N GLY A 81 -6.56 11.12 -3.19
CA GLY A 81 -5.80 11.25 -4.44
C GLY A 81 -4.28 11.18 -4.31
N CYS A 82 -3.76 10.87 -3.12
CA CYS A 82 -2.34 10.56 -2.87
C CYS A 82 -1.36 11.62 -3.41
N THR A 83 -1.66 12.90 -3.19
CA THR A 83 -0.78 13.99 -3.58
C THR A 83 0.30 14.24 -2.54
N GLU A 84 1.49 14.68 -2.97
CA GLU A 84 2.59 15.03 -2.06
C GLU A 84 2.19 16.10 -1.03
N GLU A 85 1.35 17.06 -1.41
CA GLU A 85 0.85 18.11 -0.52
C GLU A 85 0.02 17.57 0.66
N SER A 86 -0.58 16.39 0.49
CA SER A 86 -1.43 15.74 1.50
C SER A 86 -0.73 14.58 2.21
N LEU A 87 0.50 14.26 1.84
CA LEU A 87 1.30 13.19 2.43
C LEU A 87 1.51 13.47 3.91
N TYR A 88 1.06 12.53 4.74
CA TYR A 88 1.28 12.57 6.17
C TYR A 88 2.62 11.94 6.55
N GLY A 89 2.93 10.79 5.96
CA GLY A 89 4.14 10.05 6.25
C GLY A 89 4.26 8.76 5.46
N GLU A 90 5.49 8.24 5.48
CA GLU A 90 5.92 7.04 4.76
C GLU A 90 6.50 6.04 5.77
N TYR A 91 6.15 4.76 5.59
CA TYR A 91 6.43 3.71 6.56
C TYR A 91 6.94 2.47 5.85
N ASN A 92 8.17 2.06 6.17
CA ASN A 92 8.73 0.81 5.69
C ASN A 92 7.97 -0.37 6.32
N VAL A 93 7.44 -1.25 5.47
CA VAL A 93 6.67 -2.41 5.91
C VAL A 93 7.43 -3.70 5.64
N THR A 94 7.42 -4.59 6.63
CA THR A 94 8.05 -5.91 6.58
C THR A 94 6.99 -7.02 6.67
N SER A 95 7.42 -8.28 6.62
CA SER A 95 6.52 -9.42 6.82
C SER A 95 5.99 -9.54 8.25
N ASP A 96 6.69 -8.94 9.22
CA ASP A 96 6.27 -8.93 10.61
C ASP A 96 5.26 -7.81 10.85
N THR A 97 4.31 -8.04 11.76
CA THR A 97 3.38 -7.00 12.20
C THR A 97 4.13 -5.90 12.93
N GLN A 98 4.17 -4.72 12.32
CA GLN A 98 4.74 -3.51 12.91
C GLN A 98 3.62 -2.59 13.38
N CYS A 99 3.89 -1.81 14.43
CA CYS A 99 2.99 -0.80 14.95
C CYS A 99 3.61 0.58 14.79
N PHE A 100 2.82 1.54 14.32
CA PHE A 100 3.25 2.91 14.06
C PHE A 100 2.32 3.88 14.79
N ALA A 101 2.89 4.79 15.56
CA ALA A 101 2.16 5.89 16.17
C ALA A 101 1.88 6.98 15.14
N VAL A 102 0.64 7.46 15.09
CA VAL A 102 0.20 8.53 14.20
C VAL A 102 -0.80 9.42 14.95
N ASP A 103 -1.12 10.57 14.39
CA ASP A 103 -2.22 11.40 14.88
C ASP A 103 -2.84 12.12 13.69
N GLY A 104 -3.96 11.60 13.20
CA GLY A 104 -4.62 12.18 12.04
C GLY A 104 -5.80 11.38 11.54
N THR A 105 -6.52 12.00 10.61
CA THR A 105 -7.58 11.36 9.83
C THR A 105 -7.07 11.18 8.40
N PHE A 106 -7.08 9.94 7.91
CA PHE A 106 -6.52 9.60 6.61
C PHE A 106 -7.61 9.24 5.62
N LEU A 107 -7.56 9.85 4.44
CA LEU A 107 -8.57 9.67 3.38
C LEU A 107 -8.05 8.81 2.23
N SER A 108 -6.74 8.66 2.12
CA SER A 108 -6.10 7.76 1.18
C SER A 108 -4.86 7.10 1.76
N ASN A 109 -4.51 5.96 1.18
CA ASN A 109 -3.26 5.27 1.41
C ASN A 109 -2.71 4.73 0.08
N GLU A 110 -1.40 4.55 0.01
CA GLU A 110 -0.75 3.98 -1.16
C GLU A 110 0.36 3.04 -0.71
N VAL A 111 0.56 1.97 -1.47
CA VAL A 111 1.74 1.11 -1.31
C VAL A 111 2.57 1.18 -2.57
N VAL A 112 3.84 1.49 -2.38
CA VAL A 112 4.84 1.53 -3.45
C VAL A 112 6.04 0.64 -3.11
N CYS A 113 6.80 0.32 -4.14
CA CYS A 113 8.11 -0.31 -4.02
C CYS A 113 9.16 0.71 -4.43
N GLU A 114 9.98 1.16 -3.49
CA GLU A 114 11.02 2.19 -3.71
C GLU A 114 12.37 1.83 -3.09
#